data_AF-A0A2H0QE17-F1
#
_entry.id   AF-A0A2H0QE17-F1
#
_cell.length_a   1.000
_cell.length_b   1.000
_cell.length_c   1.000
_cell.angle_alpha   90.00
_cell.angle_beta   90.00
_cell.angle_gamma   90.00
#
_symmetry.space_group_name_H-M   'P 1'
#
loop_
_entity.id
_entity.type
_entity.pdbx_description
1 polymer ?
#
loop_
_entity_poly.entity_id
_entity_poly.type
_entity_poly.pdbx_seq_one_letter_code
_entity_poly.pdbx_strand_id
1 'polypeptide(L)'
;MFLIEFLLLVIGLGGGRFVYRFLKDQTALQSVLGGADVDIKRVLIVGAGRAGEKLVRDINATPELKLKVVGFVDDDKFKKNALIHNIRIYGSIELIPELAEKLDVDKIFIAIPSANSDSVKKIVEY
;
A
#
# COMPACT_ATOMS: atom_id res chain seq x y z
N MET A 1 34.23 -34.36 13.99
CA MET A 1 34.56 -33.38 12.94
C MET A 1 33.39 -33.21 11.96
N PHE A 2 32.94 -34.30 11.32
CA PHE A 2 31.79 -34.31 10.39
C PHE A 2 30.46 -33.72 10.88
N LEU A 3 30.16 -33.84 12.18
CA LEU A 3 28.93 -33.29 12.74
C LEU A 3 28.87 -31.75 12.69
N ILE A 4 30.03 -31.10 12.87
CA ILE A 4 30.13 -29.64 12.88
C ILE A 4 30.02 -29.10 11.45
N GLU A 5 30.62 -29.80 10.48
CA GLU A 5 30.55 -29.48 9.05
C GLU A 5 29.12 -29.60 8.51
N PHE A 6 28.40 -30.65 8.91
CA PHE A 6 26.99 -30.84 8.57
C PHE A 6 26.11 -29.72 9.14
N LEU A 7 26.32 -29.35 10.41
CA LEU A 7 25.55 -28.29 11.05
C LEU A 7 25.79 -26.92 10.38
N LEU A 8 27.04 -26.63 10.00
CA LEU A 8 27.42 -25.41 9.28
C LEU A 8 26.75 -25.31 7.91
N LEU A 9 26.66 -26.42 7.16
CA LEU A 9 26.00 -26.44 5.85
C LEU A 9 24.49 -26.24 5.96
N VAL A 10 23.84 -26.85 6.96
CA VAL A 10 22.39 -26.70 7.20
C VAL A 10 22.05 -25.25 7.56
N ILE A 11 22.84 -24.63 8.44
CA ILE A 11 22.65 -23.22 8.83
C ILE A 11 22.98 -22.29 7.66
N GLY A 12 24.02 -22.56 6.86
CA GLY A 12 24.39 -21.74 5.70
C GLY A 12 23.33 -21.73 4.60
N LEU A 13 22.71 -22.89 4.31
CA LEU A 13 21.72 -23.02 3.23
C LEU A 13 20.32 -22.54 3.63
N GLY A 14 19.93 -22.69 4.91
CA GLY A 14 18.62 -22.27 5.42
C GLY A 14 18.61 -20.88 6.08
N GLY A 15 19.73 -20.48 6.67
CA GLY A 15 19.86 -19.28 7.48
C GLY A 15 19.67 -18.00 6.69
N GLY A 16 20.14 -17.94 5.44
CA GLY A 16 19.98 -16.74 4.61
C GLY A 16 18.51 -16.35 4.39
N ARG A 17 17.62 -17.33 4.14
CA ARG A 17 16.18 -17.07 4.00
C ARG A 17 15.51 -16.77 5.33
N PHE A 18 15.94 -17.43 6.40
CA PHE A 18 15.39 -17.20 7.73
C PHE A 18 15.78 -15.82 8.26
N VAL A 19 17.05 -15.42 8.12
CA VAL A 19 17.57 -14.09 8.47
C VAL A 19 16.95 -13.02 7.57
N TYR A 20 16.84 -13.24 6.26
CA TYR A 20 16.14 -12.30 5.37
C TYR A 20 14.68 -12.10 5.80
N ARG A 21 13.96 -13.18 6.16
CA ARG A 21 12.58 -13.09 6.64
C ARG A 21 12.49 -12.44 8.01
N PHE A 22 13.42 -12.73 8.91
CA PHE A 22 13.44 -12.20 10.28
C PHE A 22 13.88 -10.74 10.36
N LEU A 23 14.83 -10.30 9.51
CA LEU A 23 15.19 -8.89 9.36
C LEU A 23 14.04 -8.09 8.72
N LYS A 24 13.32 -8.68 7.76
CA LYS A 24 12.13 -8.07 7.15
C LYS A 24 10.94 -7.96 8.15
N ASP A 25 10.81 -8.89 9.09
CA ASP A 25 9.81 -8.77 10.17
C ASP A 25 10.12 -7.59 11.13
N GLN A 26 11.36 -7.08 11.19
CA GLN A 26 11.70 -5.87 11.95
C GLN A 26 11.45 -4.54 11.22
N THR A 27 11.26 -4.54 9.89
CA THR A 27 10.81 -3.33 9.15
C THR A 27 9.37 -2.92 9.52
N ALA A 28 8.57 -3.83 10.08
CA ALA A 28 7.29 -3.48 10.71
C ALA A 28 7.49 -2.66 12.00
N LEU A 29 8.55 -2.95 12.77
CA LEU A 29 8.91 -2.22 13.99
C LEU A 29 9.63 -0.89 13.72
N GLN A 30 10.36 -0.78 12.60
CA GLN A 30 11.09 0.44 12.23
C GLN A 30 10.16 1.61 11.87
N SER A 31 8.90 1.32 11.49
CA SER A 31 7.84 2.32 11.29
C SER A 31 7.41 3.03 12.58
N VAL A 32 7.73 2.47 13.75
CA VAL A 32 7.31 2.99 15.06
C VAL A 32 8.42 3.81 15.75
N LEU A 33 9.70 3.64 15.36
CA LEU A 33 10.84 4.17 16.13
C LEU A 33 11.88 5.01 15.34
N GLY A 34 11.83 5.09 14.01
CA GLY A 34 12.95 5.64 13.23
C GLY A 34 12.63 6.89 12.41
N GLY A 35 12.93 8.07 12.96
CA GLY A 35 12.97 9.35 12.24
C GLY A 35 14.13 9.45 11.23
N ALA A 36 14.08 8.64 10.17
CA ALA A 36 14.79 8.92 8.94
C ALA A 36 13.75 9.29 7.89
N ASP A 37 13.99 10.39 7.19
CA ASP A 37 13.14 11.01 6.18
C ASP A 37 13.03 10.08 4.93
N VAL A 38 12.34 8.96 5.10
CA VAL A 38 11.94 8.11 3.98
C VAL A 38 10.79 8.86 3.32
N ASP A 39 11.07 9.48 2.17
CA ASP A 39 10.06 10.10 1.31
C ASP A 39 9.01 9.05 0.90
N ILE A 40 7.99 8.88 1.74
CA ILE A 40 6.87 7.98 1.55
C ILE A 40 5.79 8.77 0.84
N LYS A 41 5.48 8.38 -0.40
CA LYS A 41 4.41 9.01 -1.17
C LYS A 41 3.05 8.48 -0.73
N ARG A 42 2.18 9.40 -0.35
CA ARG A 42 0.82 9.16 0.11
C ARG A 42 -0.10 9.02 -1.09
N VAL A 43 -0.78 7.88 -1.18
CA VAL A 43 -1.56 7.49 -2.35
C VAL A 43 -3.04 7.43 -2.01
N LEU A 44 -3.86 8.13 -2.79
CA LEU A 44 -5.31 7.99 -2.78
C LEU A 44 -5.73 7.07 -3.94
N ILE A 45 -6.54 6.05 -3.66
CA ILE A 45 -7.01 5.12 -4.69
C ILE A 45 -8.45 5.43 -5.07
N VAL A 46 -8.70 5.64 -6.36
CA VAL A 46 -10.04 5.81 -6.93
C VAL A 46 -10.54 4.44 -7.43
N GLY A 47 -11.63 3.96 -6.86
CA GLY A 47 -12.21 2.63 -7.09
C GLY A 47 -11.89 1.66 -5.96
N ALA A 48 -12.87 1.41 -5.08
CA ALA A 48 -12.79 0.47 -3.96
C ALA A 48 -13.36 -0.91 -4.35
N GLY A 49 -13.07 -1.35 -5.58
CA GLY A 49 -13.43 -2.67 -6.09
C GLY A 49 -12.28 -3.67 -5.96
N ARG A 50 -12.42 -4.82 -6.64
CA ARG A 50 -11.38 -5.87 -6.68
C ARG A 50 -10.03 -5.35 -7.18
N ALA A 51 -10.03 -4.44 -8.16
CA ALA A 51 -8.82 -3.84 -8.70
C ALA A 51 -8.09 -2.96 -7.66
N GLY A 52 -8.84 -2.13 -6.93
CA GLY A 52 -8.30 -1.30 -5.84
C GLY A 52 -7.77 -2.13 -4.67
N GLU A 53 -8.48 -3.17 -4.28
CA GLU A 53 -8.01 -4.11 -3.24
C GLU A 53 -6.71 -4.82 -3.67
N LYS A 54 -6.65 -5.30 -4.92
CA LYS A 54 -5.43 -5.90 -5.47
C LYS A 54 -4.27 -4.91 -5.45
N LEU A 55 -4.52 -3.65 -5.81
CA LEU A 55 -3.49 -2.62 -5.82
C LEU A 55 -2.91 -2.35 -4.42
N VAL A 56 -3.75 -2.29 -3.39
CA VAL A 56 -3.29 -2.20 -1.99
C VAL A 56 -2.42 -3.39 -1.62
N ARG A 57 -2.83 -4.60 -2.01
CA ARG A 57 -2.08 -5.82 -1.73
C ARG A 57 -0.71 -5.81 -2.39
N ASP A 58 -0.64 -5.38 -3.65
CA ASP A 58 0.61 -5.27 -4.40
C ASP A 58 1.52 -4.19 -3.78
N ILE A 59 0.98 -3.03 -3.39
CA ILE A 59 1.74 -1.98 -2.70
C ILE A 59 2.30 -2.47 -1.36
N ASN A 60 1.47 -3.14 -0.55
CA ASN A 60 1.89 -3.66 0.75
C ASN A 60 2.91 -4.81 0.63
N ALA A 61 2.86 -5.58 -0.46
CA ALA A 61 3.82 -6.65 -0.74
C ALA A 61 5.20 -6.12 -1.17
N THR A 62 5.27 -4.86 -1.62
CA THR A 62 6.46 -4.23 -2.22
C THR A 62 6.83 -2.92 -1.49
N PRO A 63 7.35 -2.99 -0.24
CA PRO A 63 7.72 -1.80 0.56
C PRO A 63 8.73 -0.87 -0.12
N GLU A 64 9.56 -1.39 -1.02
CA GLU A 64 10.54 -0.63 -1.82
C GLU A 64 9.89 0.45 -2.71
N LEU A 65 8.58 0.36 -2.98
CA LEU A 65 7.85 1.42 -3.67
C LEU A 65 7.71 2.71 -2.84
N LYS A 66 7.91 2.64 -1.52
CA LYS A 66 7.73 3.76 -0.58
C LYS A 66 6.38 4.45 -0.76
N LEU A 67 5.32 3.67 -1.00
CA LEU A 67 3.95 4.18 -1.13
C LEU A 67 3.16 3.83 0.12
N LYS A 68 2.34 4.77 0.58
CA LYS A 68 1.36 4.53 1.66
C LYS A 68 -0.02 4.90 1.17
N VAL A 69 -0.92 3.91 1.12
CA VAL A 69 -2.31 4.17 0.74
C VAL A 69 -3.02 4.83 1.91
N VAL A 70 -3.51 6.06 1.70
CA VAL A 70 -4.13 6.88 2.75
C VAL A 70 -5.66 6.83 2.71
N GLY A 71 -6.24 6.40 1.60
CA GLY A 71 -7.69 6.32 1.46
C GLY A 71 -8.14 5.72 0.14
N PHE A 72 -9.42 5.39 0.12
CA PHE A 72 -10.16 5.03 -1.06
C PHE A 72 -11.29 6.02 -1.33
N VAL A 73 -11.62 6.16 -2.61
CA VAL A 73 -12.74 6.94 -3.10
C VAL A 73 -13.51 6.08 -4.10
N ASP A 74 -14.82 5.94 -3.95
CA ASP A 74 -15.69 5.13 -4.81
C ASP A 74 -17.09 5.76 -4.83
N ASP A 75 -17.70 5.87 -6.00
CA ASP A 75 -19.04 6.47 -6.15
C ASP A 75 -20.16 5.58 -5.61
N ASP A 76 -19.87 4.31 -5.32
CA ASP A 76 -20.79 3.42 -4.64
C ASP A 76 -21.03 3.88 -3.19
N LYS A 77 -22.18 4.54 -2.98
CA LYS A 77 -22.62 5.05 -1.69
C LYS A 77 -22.72 3.97 -0.61
N PHE A 78 -22.96 2.70 -0.99
CA PHE A 78 -23.05 1.60 -0.03
C PHE A 78 -21.69 1.24 0.58
N LYS A 79 -20.59 1.64 -0.04
CA LYS A 79 -19.23 1.40 0.45
C LYS A 79 -18.68 2.52 1.32
N LYS A 80 -19.40 3.65 1.44
CA LYS A 80 -18.95 4.79 2.25
C LYS A 80 -18.69 4.36 3.69
N ASN A 81 -17.57 4.78 4.26
CA ASN A 81 -17.08 4.43 5.59
C ASN A 81 -16.72 2.95 5.81
N ALA A 82 -16.84 2.09 4.80
CA ALA A 82 -16.30 0.74 4.90
C ALA A 82 -14.75 0.80 4.91
N LEU A 83 -14.17 -0.28 5.41
CA LEU A 83 -12.72 -0.46 5.50
C LEU A 83 -12.29 -1.59 4.58
N ILE A 84 -11.25 -1.35 3.79
CA ILE A 84 -10.55 -2.37 3.02
C ILE A 84 -9.11 -2.39 3.54
N HIS A 85 -8.64 -3.52 4.07
CA HIS A 85 -7.30 -3.61 4.69
C HIS A 85 -7.03 -2.51 5.72
N ASN A 86 -8.03 -2.16 6.53
CA ASN A 86 -7.98 -1.09 7.54
C ASN A 86 -7.81 0.34 6.96
N ILE A 87 -8.04 0.52 5.65
CA ILE A 87 -8.02 1.80 4.94
C ILE A 87 -9.47 2.22 4.65
N ARG A 88 -9.80 3.49 4.91
CA ARG A 88 -11.15 4.02 4.80
C ARG A 88 -11.54 4.36 3.37
N ILE A 89 -12.79 4.04 3.03
CA ILE A 89 -13.47 4.57 1.85
C ILE A 89 -14.19 5.87 2.25
N TYR A 90 -13.72 7.01 1.76
CA TYR A 90 -14.21 8.33 2.17
C TYR A 90 -15.54 8.71 1.52
N GLY A 91 -15.85 8.14 0.35
CA GLY A 91 -17.07 8.41 -0.40
C GLY A 91 -16.77 8.65 -1.87
N SER A 92 -17.52 9.56 -2.49
CA SER A 92 -17.51 9.83 -3.93
C SER A 92 -16.27 10.59 -4.41
N ILE A 93 -15.98 10.45 -5.72
CA ILE A 93 -14.89 11.08 -6.47
C ILE A 93 -14.86 12.61 -6.32
N GLU A 94 -16.00 13.24 -6.05
CA GLU A 94 -16.10 14.68 -5.84
C GLU A 94 -15.38 15.19 -4.58
N LEU A 95 -15.08 14.30 -3.64
CA LEU A 95 -14.34 14.64 -2.42
C LEU A 95 -12.82 14.64 -2.64
N ILE A 96 -12.32 14.26 -3.83
CA ILE A 96 -10.88 14.16 -4.11
C ILE A 96 -10.13 15.45 -3.77
N PRO A 97 -10.57 16.66 -4.18
CA PRO A 97 -9.84 17.89 -3.86
C PRO A 97 -9.70 18.14 -2.35
N GLU A 98 -10.78 17.99 -1.58
CA GLU A 98 -10.77 18.14 -0.12
C GLU A 98 -9.87 17.09 0.54
N LEU A 99 -9.96 15.84 0.08
CA LEU A 99 -9.18 14.73 0.62
C LEU A 99 -7.70 14.83 0.27
N ALA A 100 -7.37 15.39 -0.90
CA ALA A 100 -5.99 15.59 -1.32
C ALA A 100 -5.25 16.51 -0.35
N GLU A 101 -5.86 17.62 0.05
CA GLU A 101 -5.31 18.53 1.06
C GLU A 101 -5.32 17.89 2.46
N LYS A 102 -6.48 17.38 2.89
CA LYS A 102 -6.67 16.87 4.25
C LYS A 102 -5.81 15.66 4.58
N LEU A 103 -5.57 14.81 3.58
CA LEU A 103 -4.77 13.59 3.73
C LEU A 103 -3.37 13.75 3.17
N ASP A 104 -2.96 14.95 2.73
CA ASP A 104 -1.62 15.22 2.18
C ASP A 104 -1.26 14.20 1.09
N VAL A 105 -2.06 14.15 0.02
CA VAL A 105 -1.94 13.15 -1.04
C VAL A 105 -0.89 13.57 -2.07
N ASP A 106 0.13 12.75 -2.28
CA ASP A 106 1.14 12.95 -3.33
C ASP A 106 0.70 12.40 -4.70
N LYS A 107 -0.06 11.30 -4.70
CA LYS A 107 -0.43 10.56 -5.93
C LYS A 107 -1.84 10.03 -5.88
N ILE A 108 -2.53 10.09 -7.01
CA ILE A 108 -3.86 9.49 -7.19
C ILE A 108 -3.73 8.29 -8.14
N PHE A 109 -4.15 7.12 -7.68
CA PHE A 109 -4.16 5.89 -8.47
C PHE A 109 -5.59 5.54 -8.87
N ILE A 110 -5.83 5.37 -10.18
CA ILE A 110 -7.15 5.04 -10.70
C ILE A 110 -7.24 3.52 -10.90
N ALA A 111 -8.04 2.87 -10.06
CA ALA A 111 -8.29 1.43 -10.07
C ALA A 111 -9.72 1.10 -10.53
N ILE A 112 -10.20 1.80 -11.57
CA ILE A 112 -11.50 1.58 -12.19
C ILE A 112 -11.29 1.10 -13.63
N PRO A 113 -11.09 -0.21 -13.87
CA PRO A 113 -10.84 -0.73 -15.22
C PRO A 113 -12.02 -0.52 -16.18
N SER A 114 -13.21 -0.25 -15.64
CA SER A 114 -14.44 0.04 -16.39
C SER A 114 -14.79 1.53 -16.44
N ALA A 115 -13.89 2.44 -16.03
CA ALA A 115 -14.18 3.87 -16.08
C ALA A 115 -14.35 4.31 -17.53
N ASN A 116 -15.37 5.15 -17.77
CA ASN A 116 -15.50 5.85 -19.03
C ASN A 116 -14.45 6.98 -19.11
N SER A 117 -14.18 7.45 -20.33
CA SER A 117 -13.21 8.53 -20.56
C SER A 117 -13.56 9.82 -19.82
N ASP A 118 -14.85 10.08 -19.60
CA ASP A 118 -15.33 11.30 -18.93
C ASP A 118 -15.02 11.29 -17.42
N SER A 119 -15.20 10.15 -16.75
CA SER A 119 -14.83 10.01 -15.34
C SER A 119 -13.33 10.11 -15.14
N VAL A 120 -12.52 9.58 -16.05
CA VAL A 120 -11.05 9.71 -15.98
C VAL A 120 -10.64 11.17 -16.18
N LYS A 121 -11.22 11.88 -17.15
CA LYS A 121 -10.97 13.32 -17.36
C LYS A 121 -11.30 14.14 -16.12
N LYS A 122 -12.45 13.90 -15.50
CA LYS A 122 -12.86 14.59 -14.26
C LYS A 122 -11.86 14.39 -13.12
N ILE A 123 -11.25 13.20 -13.01
CA ILE A 123 -10.22 12.92 -11.99
C ILE A 123 -8.90 13.63 -12.32
N VAL A 124 -8.53 13.75 -13.60
CA VAL A 124 -7.28 14.39 -14.05
C VAL A 124 -7.36 15.92 -13.98
N GLU A 125 -8.55 16.49 -14.06
CA GLU A 125 -8.78 17.93 -13.94
C GLU A 125 -8.71 18.45 -12.49
N TYR A 126 -8.73 17.55 -11.49
CA TYR A 126 -8.48 17.89 -10.08
C TYR A 126 -6.98 17.95 -9.78
#